data_AF-F2NQA5-F1
#
_entry.id   AF-F2NQA5-F1
#
_cell.length_a   1.000
_cell.length_b   1.000
_cell.length_c   1.000
_cell.angle_alpha   90.00
_cell.angle_beta   90.00
_cell.angle_gamma   90.00
#
_symmetry.space_group_name_H-M   'P 1'
#
loop_
_entity.id
_entity.type
_entity.pdbx_description
1 polymer ?
#
loop_
_entity_poly.entity_id
_entity_poly.type
_entity_poly.pdbx_seq_one_letter_code
_entity_poly.pdbx_strand_id
1 'polypeptide(L)'
;MPLLYHISDIHVASKYFLPELMERLIDEINTVGPDLVVLSGDLTDRGLRHEFEEAKAWTDRIQVPMLVTPGNHDSRNVGYIHFEELYGPRYATRRLEGVYVVAADSSEPDLDEGRIGRTIYPWLEEALSTAEPSEIKVFVTHHHLLPVPGAGRERNILQDAGDLLKILVDHKVDLVLNGHKHVPWVWRFEGMLIVNAGTSTTNRVRGRGRPSYTVIEIDGGEITVRQRYFDGTEETEHRHRPGWRVEV
;
A
#
# COMPACT_ATOMS: atom_id res chain seq x y z
N MET A 1 1.84 -15.82 -13.69
CA MET A 1 0.98 -14.61 -13.67
C MET A 1 1.02 -14.11 -12.24
N PRO A 2 1.79 -13.05 -11.96
CA PRO A 2 1.91 -12.53 -10.61
C PRO A 2 0.56 -12.08 -10.05
N LEU A 3 0.23 -12.56 -8.86
CA LEU A 3 -0.94 -12.21 -8.08
C LEU A 3 -0.50 -11.52 -6.78
N LEU A 4 -0.89 -10.27 -6.60
CA LEU A 4 -0.59 -9.48 -5.42
C LEU A 4 -1.88 -9.17 -4.66
N TYR A 5 -1.80 -9.23 -3.34
CA TYR A 5 -2.84 -8.70 -2.45
C TYR A 5 -2.32 -7.41 -1.83
N HIS A 6 -3.05 -6.31 -1.98
CA HIS A 6 -2.74 -5.04 -1.35
C HIS A 6 -3.74 -4.77 -0.22
N ILE A 7 -3.21 -4.77 1.00
CA ILE A 7 -3.92 -4.49 2.25
C ILE A 7 -3.32 -3.23 2.87
N SER A 8 -4.11 -2.52 3.67
CA SER A 8 -3.66 -1.28 4.31
C SER A 8 -4.49 -0.97 5.54
N ASP A 9 -3.94 -0.14 6.43
CA ASP A 9 -4.67 0.47 7.52
C ASP A 9 -5.39 -0.60 8.36
N ILE A 10 -4.64 -1.60 8.82
CA ILE A 10 -5.16 -2.70 9.64
C ILE A 10 -5.43 -2.24 11.09
N HIS A 11 -4.71 -1.21 11.56
CA HIS A 11 -4.87 -0.54 12.87
C HIS A 11 -5.12 -1.54 14.01
N VAL A 12 -4.24 -2.52 14.16
CA VAL A 12 -4.29 -3.50 15.26
C VAL A 12 -4.24 -2.77 16.61
N ALA A 13 -4.87 -3.36 17.63
CA ALA A 13 -5.11 -2.77 18.96
C ALA A 13 -6.02 -1.52 18.99
N SER A 14 -6.43 -0.98 17.84
CA SER A 14 -7.45 0.07 17.80
C SER A 14 -8.80 -0.47 18.26
N LYS A 15 -9.60 0.36 18.96
CA LYS A 15 -11.00 0.00 19.31
C LYS A 15 -11.91 -0.24 18.09
N TYR A 16 -11.43 0.12 16.91
CA TYR A 16 -12.12 -0.04 15.63
C TYR A 16 -11.68 -1.28 14.85
N PHE A 17 -10.65 -1.98 15.33
CA PHE A 17 -10.16 -3.23 14.76
C PHE A 17 -11.23 -4.31 14.86
N LEU A 18 -11.36 -5.09 13.79
CA LEU A 18 -12.31 -6.19 13.65
C LEU A 18 -11.52 -7.50 13.44
N PRO A 19 -11.17 -8.22 14.52
CA PRO A 19 -10.39 -9.46 14.44
C PRO A 19 -10.98 -10.48 13.49
N GLU A 20 -12.31 -10.58 13.40
CA GLU A 20 -13.02 -11.49 12.51
C GLU A 20 -12.76 -11.20 11.03
N LEU A 21 -12.49 -9.95 10.66
CA LEU A 21 -12.10 -9.60 9.29
C LEU A 21 -10.64 -9.94 9.02
N MET A 22 -9.76 -9.73 10.02
CA MET A 22 -8.37 -10.14 9.91
C MET A 22 -8.24 -11.66 9.77
N GLU A 23 -9.02 -12.44 10.53
CA GLU A 23 -9.07 -13.90 10.38
C GLU A 23 -9.50 -14.32 8.98
N ARG A 24 -10.62 -13.77 8.47
CA ARG A 24 -11.08 -14.05 7.10
C ARG A 24 -10.04 -13.69 6.05
N LEU A 25 -9.39 -12.54 6.20
CA LEU A 25 -8.35 -12.09 5.28
C LEU A 25 -7.16 -13.04 5.27
N ILE A 26 -6.68 -13.47 6.44
CA ILE A 26 -5.59 -14.44 6.57
C ILE A 26 -5.99 -15.79 5.96
N ASP A 27 -7.19 -16.28 6.26
CA ASP A 27 -7.68 -17.55 5.74
C ASP A 27 -7.77 -17.52 4.20
N GLU A 28 -8.27 -16.42 3.63
CA GLU A 28 -8.32 -16.23 2.18
C GLU A 28 -6.92 -16.15 1.57
N ILE A 29 -6.03 -15.32 2.11
CA ILE A 29 -4.66 -15.18 1.62
C ILE A 29 -3.95 -16.55 1.63
N ASN A 30 -4.06 -17.30 2.73
CA ASN A 30 -3.42 -18.60 2.84
C ASN A 30 -4.05 -19.67 1.92
N THR A 31 -5.34 -19.56 1.63
CA THR A 31 -6.05 -20.46 0.70
C THR A 31 -5.71 -20.16 -0.75
N VAL A 32 -5.71 -18.89 -1.13
CA VAL A 32 -5.46 -18.43 -2.51
C VAL A 32 -3.96 -18.50 -2.84
N GLY A 33 -3.10 -18.16 -1.88
CA GLY A 33 -1.65 -18.17 -2.04
C GLY A 33 -1.14 -17.13 -3.04
N PRO A 34 -1.39 -15.81 -2.86
CA PRO A 34 -0.82 -14.79 -3.75
C PRO A 34 0.71 -14.78 -3.64
N ASP A 35 1.38 -14.36 -4.71
CA ASP A 35 2.85 -14.30 -4.79
C ASP A 35 3.46 -13.29 -3.81
N LEU A 36 2.70 -12.25 -3.47
CA LEU A 36 3.08 -11.23 -2.49
C LEU A 36 1.85 -10.56 -1.86
N VAL A 37 1.92 -10.34 -0.55
CA VAL A 37 1.04 -9.41 0.15
C VAL A 37 1.78 -8.10 0.41
N VAL A 38 1.21 -6.99 -0.02
CA VAL A 38 1.70 -5.64 0.29
C VAL A 38 0.84 -5.05 1.40
N LEU A 39 1.46 -4.68 2.52
CA LEU A 39 0.82 -3.96 3.63
C LEU A 39 1.34 -2.53 3.68
N SER A 40 0.55 -1.58 3.17
CA SER A 40 0.99 -0.19 2.96
C SER A 40 0.81 0.73 4.17
N GLY A 41 1.12 0.26 5.37
CA GLY A 41 1.15 1.10 6.59
C GLY A 41 -0.11 1.10 7.45
N ASP A 42 0.04 1.80 8.58
CA ASP A 42 -0.89 1.86 9.69
C ASP A 42 -1.21 0.45 10.23
N LEU A 43 -0.16 -0.24 10.66
CA LEU A 43 -0.23 -1.53 11.33
C LEU A 43 -0.83 -1.40 12.72
N THR A 44 -0.46 -0.34 13.41
CA THR A 44 -0.80 -0.04 14.81
C THR A 44 -1.66 1.23 14.90
N ASP A 45 -2.29 1.50 16.05
CA ASP A 45 -3.06 2.74 16.25
C ASP A 45 -2.20 3.88 16.83
N ARG A 46 -1.17 3.56 17.63
CA ARG A 46 -0.38 4.53 18.38
C ARG A 46 1.13 4.28 18.29
N GLY A 47 1.61 3.31 17.52
CA GLY A 47 3.04 3.04 17.38
C GLY A 47 3.69 2.49 18.65
N LEU A 48 2.89 1.96 19.59
CA LEU A 48 3.41 1.41 20.85
C LEU A 48 3.93 -0.02 20.65
N ARG A 49 4.96 -0.40 21.40
CA ARG A 49 5.59 -1.72 21.30
C ARG A 49 4.59 -2.88 21.33
N HIS A 50 3.68 -2.89 22.29
CA HIS A 50 2.71 -3.98 22.44
C HIS A 50 1.74 -4.06 21.25
N GLU A 51 1.41 -2.93 20.61
CA GLU A 51 0.57 -2.91 19.41
C GLU A 51 1.33 -3.51 18.22
N PHE A 52 2.64 -3.25 18.10
CA PHE A 52 3.47 -3.90 17.09
C PHE A 52 3.63 -5.41 17.34
N GLU A 53 3.77 -5.85 18.59
CA GLU A 53 3.83 -7.27 18.94
C GLU A 53 2.51 -7.97 18.61
N GLU A 54 1.38 -7.31 18.85
CA GLU A 54 0.06 -7.81 18.45
C GLU A 54 -0.08 -7.84 16.93
N ALA A 55 0.31 -6.77 16.22
CA ALA A 55 0.30 -6.73 14.76
C ALA A 55 1.16 -7.85 14.17
N LYS A 56 2.35 -8.07 14.74
CA LYS A 56 3.25 -9.15 14.34
C LYS A 56 2.64 -10.52 14.54
N ALA A 57 1.96 -10.75 15.67
CA ALA A 57 1.26 -12.00 15.94
C ALA A 57 0.14 -12.29 14.92
N TRP A 58 -0.55 -11.26 14.45
CA TRP A 58 -1.52 -11.40 13.35
C TRP A 58 -0.84 -11.67 12.00
N THR A 59 0.15 -10.85 11.63
CA THR A 59 0.81 -10.97 10.32
C THR A 59 1.64 -12.24 10.18
N ASP A 60 2.15 -12.81 11.28
CA ASP A 60 2.90 -14.08 11.26
C ASP A 60 2.05 -15.31 10.90
N ARG A 61 0.72 -15.16 10.89
CA ARG A 61 -0.21 -16.17 10.41
C ARG A 61 -0.35 -16.16 8.89
N ILE A 62 0.12 -15.13 8.20
CA ILE A 62 0.14 -15.05 6.72
C ILE A 62 1.31 -15.90 6.22
N GLN A 63 1.01 -16.92 5.40
CA GLN A 63 1.95 -17.95 4.97
C GLN A 63 2.66 -17.64 3.64
N VAL A 64 2.38 -16.47 3.07
CA VAL A 64 2.99 -15.98 1.82
C VAL A 64 3.94 -14.82 2.11
N PRO A 65 4.88 -14.51 1.20
CA PRO A 65 5.77 -13.37 1.37
C PRO A 65 5.01 -12.05 1.57
N MET A 66 5.51 -11.20 2.46
CA MET A 66 4.98 -9.86 2.69
C MET A 66 6.02 -8.78 2.40
N LEU A 67 5.56 -7.64 1.88
CA LEU A 67 6.28 -6.38 1.85
C LEU A 67 5.48 -5.36 2.65
N VAL A 68 6.08 -4.78 3.68
CA VAL A 68 5.40 -3.92 4.64
C VAL A 68 6.07 -2.56 4.65
N THR A 69 5.28 -1.49 4.64
CA THR A 69 5.76 -0.12 4.94
C THR A 69 5.10 0.38 6.21
N PRO A 70 5.72 1.27 6.99
CA PRO A 70 5.04 1.93 8.09
C PRO A 70 4.08 3.01 7.57
N GLY A 71 3.06 3.32 8.36
CA GLY A 71 2.20 4.49 8.20
C GLY A 71 2.42 5.55 9.28
N ASN A 72 1.62 6.62 9.25
CA ASN A 72 1.80 7.71 10.20
C ASN A 72 1.46 7.30 11.64
N HIS A 73 0.53 6.35 11.84
CA HIS A 73 0.23 5.83 13.16
C HIS A 73 1.39 5.01 13.73
N ASP A 74 2.13 4.29 12.89
CA ASP A 74 3.26 3.43 13.28
C ASP A 74 4.48 4.22 13.74
N SER A 75 4.69 5.42 13.20
CA SER A 75 5.81 6.29 13.55
C SER A 75 5.57 7.18 14.77
N ARG A 76 4.35 7.16 15.34
CA ARG A 76 4.07 7.83 16.62
C ARG A 76 4.87 7.19 17.74
N ASN A 77 5.18 7.98 18.78
CA ASN A 77 5.91 7.52 19.96
C ASN A 77 7.25 6.83 19.61
N VAL A 78 7.91 7.28 18.53
CA VAL A 78 9.17 6.68 18.05
C VAL A 78 8.99 5.21 17.62
N GLY A 79 7.77 4.83 17.23
CA GLY A 79 7.41 3.46 16.87
C GLY A 79 8.12 2.91 15.64
N TYR A 80 8.74 3.77 14.82
CA TYR A 80 9.60 3.34 13.71
C TYR A 80 10.75 2.42 14.15
N ILE A 81 11.23 2.53 15.40
CA ILE A 81 12.22 1.59 15.98
C ILE A 81 11.61 0.18 16.07
N HIS A 82 10.38 0.08 16.57
CA HIS A 82 9.69 -1.21 16.70
C HIS A 82 9.32 -1.79 15.34
N PHE A 83 8.93 -0.93 14.39
CA PHE A 83 8.77 -1.33 12.99
C PHE A 83 10.06 -1.95 12.45
N GLU A 84 11.20 -1.27 12.58
CA GLU A 84 12.49 -1.75 12.08
C GLU A 84 12.92 -3.08 12.71
N GLU A 85 12.68 -3.25 14.01
CA GLU A 85 12.99 -4.49 14.74
C GLU A 85 12.12 -5.68 14.33
N LEU A 86 10.83 -5.45 14.03
CA LEU A 86 9.86 -6.53 13.84
C LEU A 86 9.51 -6.81 12.37
N TYR A 87 9.56 -5.79 11.52
CA TYR A 87 9.20 -5.86 10.09
C TYR A 87 10.39 -5.60 9.16
N GLY A 88 11.49 -5.03 9.67
CA GLY A 88 12.71 -4.78 8.89
C GLY A 88 12.78 -3.36 8.32
N PRO A 89 13.58 -3.14 7.26
CA PRO A 89 13.92 -1.79 6.82
C PRO A 89 12.70 -1.03 6.29
N ARG A 90 12.64 0.27 6.58
CA ARG A 90 11.61 1.22 6.12
C ARG A 90 11.66 1.54 4.62
N TYR A 91 12.76 1.15 3.99
CA TYR A 91 13.03 1.31 2.56
C TYR A 91 13.50 -0.05 2.03
N ALA A 92 12.76 -0.63 1.10
CA ALA A 92 12.98 -2.00 0.68
C ALA A 92 12.64 -2.22 -0.79
N THR A 93 13.25 -3.23 -1.37
CA THR A 93 12.94 -3.67 -2.74
C THR A 93 12.61 -5.16 -2.72
N ARG A 94 11.67 -5.59 -3.56
CA ARG A 94 11.29 -6.99 -3.73
C ARG A 94 11.12 -7.30 -5.21
N ARG A 95 11.76 -8.36 -5.67
CA ARG A 95 11.61 -8.88 -7.03
C ARG A 95 10.81 -10.18 -7.00
N LEU A 96 9.81 -10.26 -7.87
CA LEU A 96 9.03 -11.46 -8.18
C LEU A 96 9.22 -11.76 -9.68
N GLU A 97 8.62 -12.82 -10.20
CA GLU A 97 8.65 -13.09 -11.63
C GLU A 97 7.94 -11.96 -12.41
N GLY A 98 8.71 -11.15 -13.17
CA GLY A 98 8.14 -10.08 -13.99
C GLY A 98 7.61 -8.86 -13.23
N VAL A 99 7.87 -8.74 -11.92
CA VAL A 99 7.43 -7.60 -11.09
C VAL A 99 8.57 -7.16 -10.19
N TYR A 100 8.83 -5.86 -10.16
CA TYR A 100 9.79 -5.23 -9.28
C TYR A 100 9.11 -4.19 -8.40
N VAL A 101 9.16 -4.40 -7.09
CA VAL A 101 8.49 -3.57 -6.09
C VAL A 101 9.51 -2.76 -5.31
N VAL A 102 9.30 -1.45 -5.21
CA VAL A 102 10.07 -0.53 -4.37
C VAL A 102 9.14 0.07 -3.32
N ALA A 103 9.48 -0.10 -2.06
CA ALA A 103 8.72 0.39 -0.92
C ALA A 103 9.51 1.50 -0.21
N ALA A 104 8.84 2.61 0.10
CA ALA A 104 9.43 3.73 0.82
C ALA A 104 8.49 4.29 1.87
N ASP A 105 9.03 4.44 3.08
CA ASP A 105 8.39 5.12 4.20
C ASP A 105 8.14 6.60 3.88
N SER A 106 6.87 7.00 4.07
CA SER A 106 6.42 8.39 3.97
C SER A 106 6.02 9.00 5.30
N SER A 107 6.10 8.26 6.39
CA SER A 107 5.71 8.71 7.72
C SER A 107 6.74 9.67 8.33
N GLU A 108 6.23 10.62 9.10
CA GLU A 108 7.04 11.53 9.90
C GLU A 108 6.71 11.29 11.38
N PRO A 109 7.70 11.25 12.29
CA PRO A 109 7.45 11.00 13.71
C PRO A 109 6.40 11.96 14.28
N ASP A 110 5.37 11.39 14.90
CA ASP A 110 4.27 12.10 15.59
C ASP A 110 3.40 13.04 14.72
N LEU A 111 3.54 13.00 13.39
CA LEU A 111 2.74 13.79 12.45
C LEU A 111 1.75 12.90 11.67
N ASP A 112 0.62 13.49 11.28
CA ASP A 112 -0.33 12.81 10.37
C ASP A 112 -0.04 13.12 8.89
N GLU A 113 0.78 14.13 8.62
CA GLU A 113 1.31 14.44 7.30
C GLU A 113 2.55 13.59 6.99
N GLY A 114 2.69 13.22 5.72
CA GLY A 114 3.83 12.45 5.25
C GLY A 114 4.73 13.17 4.26
N ARG A 115 5.93 12.63 4.10
CA ARG A 115 6.96 13.06 3.16
C ARG A 115 7.90 11.90 2.87
N ILE A 116 8.32 11.70 1.61
CA ILE A 116 9.42 10.77 1.30
C ILE A 116 10.76 11.40 1.65
N GLY A 117 10.94 12.66 1.27
CA GLY A 117 12.07 13.48 1.65
C GLY A 117 13.20 13.44 0.62
N ARG A 118 13.72 14.63 0.32
CA ARG A 118 14.73 14.84 -0.74
C ARG A 118 16.03 14.06 -0.51
N THR A 119 16.35 13.72 0.73
CA THR A 119 17.52 12.90 1.08
C THR A 119 17.37 11.45 0.64
N ILE A 120 16.14 10.97 0.45
CA ILE A 120 15.83 9.59 0.04
C ILE A 120 15.76 9.45 -1.49
N TYR A 121 15.55 10.54 -2.23
CA TYR A 121 15.38 10.49 -3.68
C TYR A 121 16.54 9.83 -4.44
N PRO A 122 17.83 10.08 -4.13
CA PRO A 122 18.91 9.38 -4.83
C PRO A 122 18.81 7.85 -4.70
N TRP A 123 18.49 7.35 -3.50
CA TRP A 123 18.27 5.92 -3.26
C TRP A 123 17.03 5.43 -4.03
N LEU A 124 15.95 6.20 -4.03
CA LEU A 124 14.72 5.84 -4.72
C LEU A 124 14.92 5.72 -6.23
N GLU A 125 15.60 6.70 -6.84
CA GLU A 125 15.93 6.71 -8.27
C GLU A 125 16.84 5.54 -8.65
N GLU A 126 17.84 5.22 -7.83
CA GLU A 126 18.70 4.06 -8.00
C GLU A 126 17.91 2.74 -7.91
N ALA A 127 17.06 2.60 -6.88
CA ALA A 127 16.21 1.43 -6.70
C ALA A 127 15.27 1.23 -7.90
N LEU A 128 14.57 2.28 -8.33
CA LEU A 128 13.66 2.23 -9.49
C LEU A 128 14.39 1.96 -10.81
N SER A 129 15.67 2.33 -10.92
CA SER A 129 16.50 2.04 -12.10
C SER A 129 17.01 0.60 -12.14
N THR A 130 16.92 -0.13 -11.03
CA THR A 130 17.33 -1.54 -10.94
C THR A 130 16.33 -2.49 -11.62
N ALA A 131 15.09 -2.04 -11.83
CA ALA A 131 14.07 -2.82 -12.53
C ALA A 131 14.44 -3.07 -13.99
N GLU A 132 14.26 -4.31 -14.45
CA GLU A 132 14.45 -4.66 -15.86
C GLU A 132 13.34 -4.05 -16.73
N PRO A 133 13.59 -3.69 -18.00
CA PRO A 133 12.59 -3.07 -18.87
C PRO A 133 11.30 -3.90 -19.08
N SER A 134 11.36 -5.22 -18.87
CA SER A 134 10.22 -6.13 -19.00
C SER A 134 9.43 -6.33 -17.69
N GLU A 135 9.94 -5.83 -16.56
CA GLU A 135 9.26 -5.96 -15.27
C GLU A 135 8.23 -4.85 -15.09
N ILE A 136 7.07 -5.20 -14.52
CA ILE A 136 6.13 -4.21 -13.99
C ILE A 136 6.74 -3.58 -12.74
N LYS A 137 6.93 -2.27 -12.77
CA LYS A 137 7.42 -1.49 -11.65
C LYS A 137 6.29 -1.05 -10.74
N VAL A 138 6.37 -1.47 -9.49
CA VAL A 138 5.42 -1.14 -8.43
C VAL A 138 6.11 -0.27 -7.38
N PHE A 139 5.53 0.86 -7.04
CA PHE A 139 5.97 1.69 -5.93
C PHE A 139 4.96 1.63 -4.78
N VAL A 140 5.43 1.49 -3.54
CA VAL A 140 4.59 1.35 -2.34
C VAL A 140 4.96 2.43 -1.34
N THR A 141 3.95 3.14 -0.84
CA THR A 141 4.10 4.06 0.29
C THR A 141 2.77 4.20 1.03
N HIS A 142 2.74 4.74 2.25
CA HIS A 142 1.49 4.87 2.99
C HIS A 142 0.62 6.05 2.54
N HIS A 143 1.16 7.27 2.48
CA HIS A 143 0.38 8.46 2.17
C HIS A 143 -0.01 8.54 0.69
N HIS A 144 -1.23 8.96 0.42
CA HIS A 144 -1.78 9.12 -0.93
C HIS A 144 -1.13 10.30 -1.67
N LEU A 145 -0.84 10.11 -2.96
CA LEU A 145 -0.13 11.09 -3.80
C LEU A 145 -1.05 12.10 -4.47
N LEU A 146 -2.32 11.73 -4.66
CA LEU A 146 -3.35 12.54 -5.32
C LEU A 146 -4.58 12.61 -4.42
N PRO A 147 -5.36 13.71 -4.47
CA PRO A 147 -6.61 13.81 -3.73
C PRO A 147 -7.52 12.58 -3.91
N VAL A 148 -8.14 12.10 -2.84
CA VAL A 148 -8.99 10.90 -2.88
C VAL A 148 -10.46 11.32 -2.82
N PRO A 149 -11.27 11.04 -3.85
CA PRO A 149 -12.69 11.39 -3.86
C PRO A 149 -13.44 10.79 -2.67
N GLY A 150 -14.33 11.57 -2.05
CA GLY A 150 -15.12 11.09 -0.91
C GLY A 150 -14.34 10.95 0.42
N ALA A 151 -13.05 11.31 0.46
CA ALA A 151 -12.26 11.31 1.70
C ALA A 151 -12.63 12.45 2.69
N GLY A 152 -13.51 13.36 2.28
CA GLY A 152 -13.91 14.54 3.04
C GLY A 152 -13.10 15.77 2.65
N ARG A 153 -12.77 16.64 3.62
CA ARG A 153 -11.86 17.76 3.38
C ARG A 153 -10.47 17.21 3.06
N GLU A 154 -9.93 17.61 1.90
CA GLU A 154 -8.60 17.19 1.49
C GLU A 154 -7.53 17.73 2.44
N ARG A 155 -6.66 16.81 2.91
CA ARG A 155 -5.58 17.06 3.87
C ARG A 155 -4.63 15.86 3.90
N ASN A 156 -3.40 16.06 4.32
CA ASN A 156 -2.37 15.03 4.46
C ASN A 156 -2.06 14.27 3.16
N ILE A 157 -2.30 14.89 2.00
CA ILE A 157 -1.59 14.46 0.78
C ILE A 157 -0.10 14.56 1.11
N LEU A 158 0.68 13.60 0.62
CA LEU A 158 2.13 13.60 0.77
C LEU A 158 2.71 14.98 0.41
N GLN A 159 3.48 15.59 1.31
CA GLN A 159 3.90 16.99 1.19
C GLN A 159 4.73 17.25 -0.07
N ASP A 160 5.57 16.29 -0.45
CA ASP A 160 6.44 16.31 -1.62
C ASP A 160 5.89 15.47 -2.78
N ALA A 161 4.56 15.25 -2.83
CA ALA A 161 3.90 14.45 -3.86
C ALA A 161 4.24 14.88 -5.29
N GLY A 162 4.37 16.18 -5.55
CA GLY A 162 4.71 16.67 -6.89
C GLY A 162 6.11 16.23 -7.36
N ASP A 163 7.10 16.37 -6.48
CA ASP A 163 8.48 15.94 -6.75
C ASP A 163 8.53 14.41 -6.91
N LEU A 164 7.84 13.67 -6.04
CA LEU A 164 7.76 12.21 -6.12
C LEU A 164 7.05 11.72 -7.39
N LEU A 165 5.89 12.28 -7.74
CA LEU A 165 5.17 11.92 -8.96
C LEU A 165 6.04 12.13 -10.20
N LYS A 166 6.84 13.21 -10.24
CA LYS A 166 7.81 13.43 -11.30
C LYS A 166 8.83 12.28 -11.37
N ILE A 167 9.43 11.90 -10.24
CA ILE A 167 10.39 10.77 -10.18
C ILE A 167 9.73 9.49 -10.69
N LEU A 168 8.51 9.16 -10.22
CA LEU A 168 7.81 7.93 -10.61
C LEU A 168 7.51 7.90 -12.12
N VAL A 169 7.12 9.04 -12.71
CA VAL A 169 6.91 9.18 -14.16
C VAL A 169 8.22 9.03 -14.94
N ASP A 170 9.28 9.73 -14.53
CA ASP A 170 10.58 9.69 -15.21
C ASP A 170 11.18 8.27 -15.20
N HIS A 171 10.96 7.53 -14.11
CA HIS A 171 11.39 6.13 -13.96
C HIS A 171 10.38 5.12 -14.48
N LYS A 172 9.28 5.54 -15.13
CA LYS A 172 8.27 4.65 -15.74
C LYS A 172 7.72 3.62 -14.75
N VAL A 173 7.26 4.10 -13.60
CA VAL A 173 6.51 3.27 -12.65
C VAL A 173 5.12 3.00 -13.22
N ASP A 174 4.70 1.74 -13.15
CA ASP A 174 3.44 1.28 -13.74
C ASP A 174 2.29 1.31 -12.72
N LEU A 175 2.61 1.08 -11.45
CA LEU A 175 1.64 0.94 -10.37
C LEU A 175 2.15 1.56 -9.07
N VAL A 176 1.31 2.34 -8.41
CA VAL A 176 1.55 2.87 -7.05
C VAL A 176 0.49 2.31 -6.11
N LEU A 177 0.92 1.80 -4.95
CA LEU A 177 0.05 1.30 -3.89
C LEU A 177 0.18 2.19 -2.66
N ASN A 178 -0.92 2.79 -2.20
CA ASN A 178 -0.98 3.60 -0.98
C ASN A 178 -2.28 3.41 -0.18
N GLY A 179 -2.36 4.02 1.01
CA GLY A 179 -3.44 3.85 1.99
C GLY A 179 -3.88 5.17 2.64
N HIS A 180 -3.85 5.23 3.98
CA HIS A 180 -4.02 6.44 4.81
C HIS A 180 -5.44 7.02 4.89
N LYS A 181 -6.17 7.15 3.77
CA LYS A 181 -7.51 7.77 3.77
C LYS A 181 -8.68 6.83 4.01
N HIS A 182 -8.42 5.52 3.99
CA HIS A 182 -9.44 4.49 4.18
C HIS A 182 -10.59 4.59 3.16
N VAL A 183 -10.27 5.06 1.94
CA VAL A 183 -11.23 5.17 0.84
C VAL A 183 -10.60 4.52 -0.38
N PRO A 184 -11.11 3.37 -0.85
CA PRO A 184 -10.55 2.73 -2.02
C PRO A 184 -10.78 3.60 -3.25
N TRP A 185 -9.72 3.84 -4.03
CA TRP A 185 -9.81 4.60 -5.28
C TRP A 185 -8.66 4.27 -6.23
N VAL A 186 -8.90 4.35 -7.53
CA VAL A 186 -7.86 4.19 -8.54
C VAL A 186 -7.81 5.41 -9.44
N TRP A 187 -6.65 6.05 -9.48
CA TRP A 187 -6.32 7.06 -10.47
C TRP A 187 -5.53 6.43 -11.62
N ARG A 188 -5.71 7.00 -12.82
CA ARG A 188 -4.79 6.81 -13.94
C ARG A 188 -4.09 8.13 -14.20
N PHE A 189 -2.76 8.15 -14.09
CA PHE A 189 -1.94 9.35 -14.17
C PHE A 189 -0.74 9.06 -15.08
N GLU A 190 -0.63 9.72 -16.24
CA GLU A 190 0.50 9.52 -17.19
C GLU A 190 0.78 8.06 -17.59
N GLY A 191 -0.26 7.20 -17.60
CA GLY A 191 -0.09 5.77 -17.89
C GLY A 191 0.45 4.95 -16.70
N MET A 192 0.40 5.49 -15.49
CA MET A 192 0.61 4.81 -14.21
C MET A 192 -0.74 4.67 -13.50
N LEU A 193 -0.99 3.53 -12.87
CA LEU A 193 -2.11 3.38 -11.94
C LEU A 193 -1.67 3.80 -10.53
N ILE A 194 -2.48 4.61 -9.86
CA ILE A 194 -2.29 4.92 -8.43
C ILE A 194 -3.50 4.39 -7.69
N VAL A 195 -3.28 3.34 -6.90
CA VAL A 195 -4.29 2.61 -6.13
C VAL A 195 -4.20 3.03 -4.68
N ASN A 196 -5.23 3.71 -4.21
CA ASN A 196 -5.45 3.99 -2.80
C ASN A 196 -6.30 2.88 -2.19
N ALA A 197 -5.83 2.23 -1.14
CA ALA A 197 -6.56 1.20 -0.43
C ALA A 197 -7.63 1.79 0.51
N GLY A 198 -8.65 0.97 0.79
CA GLY A 198 -9.50 1.15 1.96
C GLY A 198 -8.76 0.74 3.24
N THR A 199 -9.49 0.72 4.36
CA THR A 199 -9.01 -0.01 5.56
C THR A 199 -9.39 -1.48 5.42
N SER A 200 -8.44 -2.38 5.65
CA SER A 200 -8.69 -3.81 5.47
C SER A 200 -9.46 -4.45 6.61
N THR A 201 -9.22 -4.04 7.85
CA THR A 201 -9.71 -4.79 9.02
C THR A 201 -10.32 -3.91 10.10
N THR A 202 -10.71 -2.67 9.77
CA THR A 202 -11.37 -1.79 10.74
C THR A 202 -12.67 -1.21 10.22
N ASN A 203 -13.56 -0.82 11.13
CA ASN A 203 -14.75 -0.02 10.77
C ASN A 203 -14.46 1.50 10.66
N ARG A 204 -13.19 1.92 10.52
CA ARG A 204 -12.80 3.32 10.26
C ARG A 204 -13.06 3.71 8.79
N VAL A 205 -14.23 3.39 8.28
CA VAL A 205 -14.66 3.67 6.91
C VAL A 205 -15.23 5.08 6.76
N ARG A 206 -15.31 5.59 5.53
CA ARG A 206 -15.95 6.89 5.22
C ARG A 206 -17.35 6.68 4.65
N GLY A 207 -18.33 7.39 5.20
CA GLY A 207 -19.70 7.39 4.68
C GLY A 207 -20.30 5.99 4.62
N ARG A 208 -20.63 5.52 3.42
CA ARG A 208 -21.16 4.15 3.15
C ARG A 208 -20.07 3.14 2.78
N GLY A 209 -18.80 3.50 2.97
CA GLY A 209 -17.68 2.62 2.70
C GLY A 209 -17.70 1.37 3.56
N ARG A 210 -16.91 0.37 3.14
CA ARG A 210 -16.80 -0.93 3.77
C ARG A 210 -15.33 -1.32 3.88
N PRO A 211 -14.94 -2.11 4.90
CA PRO A 211 -13.59 -2.65 4.98
C PRO A 211 -13.30 -3.49 3.73
N SER A 212 -12.11 -3.36 3.18
CA SER A 212 -11.77 -3.93 1.88
C SER A 212 -10.27 -4.06 1.65
N TYR A 213 -9.93 -4.87 0.66
CA TYR A 213 -8.56 -5.10 0.20
C TYR A 213 -8.57 -5.15 -1.33
N THR A 214 -7.40 -5.02 -1.93
CA THR A 214 -7.26 -4.98 -3.38
C THR A 214 -6.54 -6.23 -3.87
N VAL A 215 -7.08 -6.86 -4.90
CA VAL A 215 -6.46 -7.98 -5.62
C VAL A 215 -5.91 -7.46 -6.93
N ILE A 216 -4.64 -7.76 -7.20
CA ILE A 216 -3.91 -7.24 -8.36
C ILE A 216 -3.34 -8.42 -9.14
N GLU A 217 -3.77 -8.57 -10.38
CA GLU A 217 -3.31 -9.60 -11.30
C GLU A 217 -2.48 -8.97 -12.41
N ILE A 218 -1.34 -9.59 -12.71
CA ILE A 218 -0.45 -9.16 -13.78
C ILE A 218 -0.32 -10.32 -14.78
N ASP A 219 -0.80 -10.10 -16.00
CA ASP A 219 -0.73 -11.08 -17.09
C ASP A 219 -0.33 -10.41 -18.40
N GLY A 220 0.76 -10.88 -19.02
CA GLY A 220 1.23 -10.35 -20.30
C GLY A 220 1.47 -8.83 -20.33
N GLY A 221 1.81 -8.22 -19.18
CA GLY A 221 1.97 -6.77 -19.01
C GLY A 221 0.65 -6.00 -18.78
N GLU A 222 -0.50 -6.67 -18.74
CA GLU A 222 -1.77 -6.10 -18.32
C GLU A 222 -1.92 -6.22 -16.80
N ILE A 223 -2.18 -5.09 -16.15
CA ILE A 223 -2.47 -4.96 -14.72
C ILE A 223 -3.99 -4.89 -14.56
N THR A 224 -4.55 -5.85 -13.84
CA THR A 224 -5.95 -5.83 -13.42
C THR A 224 -6.05 -5.61 -11.92
N VAL A 225 -6.77 -4.56 -11.52
CA VAL A 225 -6.98 -4.18 -10.12
C VAL A 225 -8.44 -4.41 -9.77
N ARG A 226 -8.71 -5.23 -8.75
CA ARG A 226 -10.05 -5.51 -8.24
C ARG A 226 -10.17 -5.14 -6.77
N GLN A 227 -11.15 -4.30 -6.44
CA GLN A 227 -11.50 -4.04 -5.05
C GLN A 227 -12.42 -5.14 -4.52
N ARG A 228 -12.03 -5.80 -3.43
CA ARG A 228 -12.79 -6.86 -2.77
C ARG A 228 -13.30 -6.46 -1.40
N TYR A 229 -14.51 -6.92 -1.08
CA TYR A 229 -15.15 -6.76 0.22
C TYR A 229 -15.42 -8.12 0.87
N PHE A 230 -15.47 -8.14 2.20
CA PHE A 230 -15.67 -9.35 3.00
C PHE A 230 -17.09 -9.95 2.94
N ASP A 231 -18.02 -9.28 2.27
CA ASP A 231 -19.34 -9.81 1.93
C ASP A 231 -19.36 -10.55 0.58
N GLY A 232 -18.19 -10.71 -0.06
CA GLY A 232 -18.02 -11.37 -1.35
C GLY A 232 -18.35 -10.49 -2.55
N THR A 233 -18.70 -9.22 -2.33
CA THR A 233 -18.93 -8.28 -3.44
C THR A 233 -17.61 -7.73 -3.99
N GLU A 234 -17.59 -7.48 -5.30
CA GLU A 234 -16.52 -6.76 -6.01
C GLU A 234 -17.17 -5.52 -6.65
N GLU A 235 -16.71 -4.31 -6.35
CA GLU A 235 -17.33 -3.09 -6.91
C GLU A 235 -16.54 -2.49 -8.07
N THR A 236 -15.24 -2.80 -8.21
CA THR A 236 -14.42 -2.04 -9.16
C THR A 236 -13.34 -2.92 -9.76
N GLU A 237 -13.40 -3.11 -11.08
CA GLU A 237 -12.35 -3.70 -11.90
C GLU A 237 -11.73 -2.62 -12.78
N HIS A 238 -10.42 -2.41 -12.66
CA HIS A 238 -9.64 -1.55 -13.56
C HIS A 238 -8.63 -2.40 -14.32
N ARG A 239 -8.62 -2.30 -15.65
CA ARG A 239 -7.63 -2.94 -16.51
C ARG A 239 -6.72 -1.90 -17.14
N HIS A 240 -5.42 -2.15 -17.14
CA HIS A 240 -4.43 -1.22 -17.66
C HIS A 240 -3.24 -1.95 -18.28
N ARG A 241 -2.83 -1.51 -19.47
CA ARG A 241 -1.53 -1.86 -20.04
C ARG A 241 -0.64 -0.63 -19.98
N PRO A 242 0.54 -0.70 -19.35
CA PRO A 242 1.48 0.41 -19.37
C PRO A 242 1.82 0.87 -20.78
N GLY A 243 1.99 2.18 -20.94
CA GLY A 243 2.24 2.81 -22.24
C GLY A 243 0.99 3.02 -23.12
N TRP A 244 -0.18 2.52 -22.73
CA TRP A 244 -1.44 2.82 -23.41
C TRP A 244 -1.95 4.21 -22.98
N ARG A 245 -1.62 5.23 -23.78
CA ARG A 245 -2.17 6.58 -23.62
C ARG A 245 -3.54 6.64 -24.28
N VAL A 246 -4.53 7.17 -23.56
CA VAL A 246 -5.76 7.64 -24.20
C VAL A 246 -5.35 8.89 -24.97
N GLU A 247 -5.33 8.82 -26.30
CA GLU A 247 -5.21 10.03 -27.12
C GLU A 247 -6.41 10.92 -26.79
N VAL A 248 -6.13 12.16 -26.36
CA VAL A 248 -7.14 13.18 -26.03
C VAL A 248 -7.40 14.05 -27.25
#